data_AF-A0A0A9HAM7-F1
#
_entry.id   AF-A0A0A9HAM7-F1
#
_cell.length_a   1.000
_cell.length_b   1.000
_cell.length_c   1.000
_cell.angle_alpha   90.00
_cell.angle_beta   90.00
_cell.angle_gamma   90.00
#
_symmetry.space_group_name_H-M   'P 1'
#
loop_
_entity.id
_entity.type
_entity.pdbx_description
1 polymer ?
#
loop_
_entity_poly.entity_id
_entity_poly.type
_entity_poly.pdbx_seq_one_letter_code
_entity_poly.pdbx_strand_id
1 'polypeptide(L)'
;MDSVPAGWLLQNRTSIHSLCIYEAMSLESLPPSIRDLSDLKELYLHRAGKHLSLPDLPSSLKELCIRGCHSELEKKFSECGSPEWNKISHLRRVEIGNSYFIMGKKCSMETCRKLR
;
A
#
# COMPACT_ATOMS: atom_id res chain seq x y z
N MET A 1 4.22 -14.32 9.05
CA MET A 1 4.25 -13.18 9.99
C MET A 1 2.83 -12.65 10.03
N ASP A 2 2.17 -12.79 11.16
CA ASP A 2 0.69 -12.69 11.17
C ASP A 2 0.22 -11.26 11.45
N SER A 3 1.12 -10.37 11.89
CA SER A 3 0.86 -8.95 12.08
C SER A 3 2.13 -8.12 12.18
N VAL A 4 2.04 -6.83 11.86
CA VAL A 4 3.09 -5.83 12.09
C VAL A 4 2.92 -5.29 13.52
N PRO A 5 3.97 -5.30 14.37
CA PRO A 5 3.84 -4.89 15.76
C PRO A 5 3.54 -3.39 15.90
N ALA A 6 2.32 -3.05 16.35
CA ALA A 6 1.85 -1.68 16.49
C ALA A 6 2.76 -0.81 17.39
N GLY A 7 3.31 -1.39 18.46
CA GLY A 7 4.22 -0.68 19.36
C GLY A 7 5.50 -0.20 18.67
N TRP A 8 6.06 -0.99 17.76
CA TRP A 8 7.24 -0.61 17.00
C TRP A 8 6.95 0.55 16.03
N LEU A 9 5.77 0.52 15.39
CA LEU A 9 5.32 1.61 14.52
C LEU A 9 5.20 2.93 15.28
N LEU A 10 4.55 2.91 16.44
CA LEU A 10 4.35 4.11 17.25
C LEU A 10 5.65 4.69 17.81
N GLN A 11 6.61 3.83 18.14
CA GLN A 11 7.95 4.26 18.58
C GLN A 11 8.73 4.98 17.47
N ASN A 12 8.49 4.65 16.21
CA ASN A 12 9.26 5.16 15.05
C ASN A 12 8.42 6.08 14.15
N ARG A 13 7.31 6.61 14.66
CA ARG A 13 6.28 7.30 13.87
C ARG A 13 6.75 8.54 13.10
N THR A 14 7.84 9.18 13.52
CA THR A 14 8.45 10.36 12.90
C THR A 14 9.81 10.07 12.27
N SER A 15 10.09 8.81 11.93
CA SER A 15 11.41 8.43 11.39
C SER A 15 11.32 7.42 10.26
N ILE A 16 10.24 6.64 10.20
CA ILE A 16 10.00 5.72 9.09
C ILE A 16 9.56 6.51 7.87
N HIS A 17 10.41 6.52 6.86
CA HIS A 17 10.14 7.11 5.54
C HIS A 17 9.67 6.08 4.52
N SER A 18 10.16 4.84 4.64
CA SER A 18 9.85 3.73 3.75
C SER A 18 9.65 2.48 4.60
N LEU A 19 8.53 1.79 4.39
CA LEU A 19 8.19 0.56 5.11
C LEU A 19 8.02 -0.57 4.11
N CYS A 20 8.82 -1.62 4.26
CA CYS A 20 8.76 -2.82 3.43
C CYS A 20 8.35 -4.02 4.29
N ILE A 21 7.28 -4.69 3.90
CA ILE A 21 6.79 -5.92 4.55
C ILE A 21 6.86 -7.04 3.54
N TYR A 22 7.67 -8.05 3.85
CA TYR A 22 7.84 -9.25 3.03
C TYR A 22 6.96 -10.40 3.55
N GLU A 23 6.60 -11.34 2.66
CA GLU A 23 5.82 -12.52 3.02
C GLU A 23 4.46 -12.20 3.68
N ALA A 24 3.74 -11.20 3.16
CA ALA A 24 2.45 -10.73 3.68
C ALA A 24 1.27 -11.65 3.32
N MET A 25 1.50 -12.94 3.12
CA MET A 25 0.48 -13.88 2.62
C MET A 25 -0.63 -14.12 3.64
N SER A 26 -0.25 -14.21 4.93
CA SER A 26 -1.17 -14.35 6.06
C SER A 26 -1.67 -13.01 6.60
N LEU A 27 -1.24 -11.88 6.01
CA LEU A 27 -1.61 -10.56 6.50
C LEU A 27 -3.01 -10.19 6.01
N GLU A 28 -3.99 -10.23 6.91
CA GLU A 28 -5.37 -9.84 6.62
C GLU A 28 -5.57 -8.33 6.65
N SER A 29 -4.81 -7.63 7.50
CA SER A 29 -4.85 -6.17 7.60
C SER A 29 -3.55 -5.61 8.15
N LEU A 30 -3.23 -4.36 7.79
CA LEU A 30 -2.21 -3.59 8.48
C LEU A 30 -2.79 -3.02 9.78
N PRO A 31 -1.97 -2.86 10.84
CA PRO A 31 -2.43 -2.26 12.08
C PRO A 31 -2.88 -0.81 11.86
N PRO A 32 -3.95 -0.34 12.53
CA PRO A 32 -4.44 1.04 12.40
C PRO A 32 -3.40 2.11 12.73
N SER A 33 -2.40 1.77 13.56
CA SER A 33 -1.29 2.67 13.93
C SER A 33 -0.41 3.07 12.74
N ILE A 34 -0.54 2.43 11.57
CA ILE A 34 0.16 2.88 10.37
C ILE A 34 -0.24 4.32 9.96
N ARG A 35 -1.47 4.74 10.30
CA ARG A 35 -1.96 6.10 10.07
C ARG A 35 -1.13 7.15 10.83
N ASP A 36 -0.49 6.76 11.92
CA ASP A 36 0.27 7.66 12.78
C ASP A 36 1.71 7.87 12.29
N LEU A 37 2.17 7.12 11.26
CA LEU A 37 3.50 7.27 10.67
C LEU A 37 3.58 8.56 9.84
N SER A 38 3.88 9.67 10.52
CA SER A 38 3.77 11.04 10.01
C SER A 38 4.72 11.31 8.84
N ASP A 39 5.84 10.60 8.76
CA ASP A 39 6.87 10.79 7.73
C ASP A 39 6.92 9.67 6.68
N LEU A 40 6.00 8.70 6.73
CA LEU A 40 5.97 7.57 5.80
C LEU A 40 5.61 8.05 4.39
N LYS A 41 6.55 7.90 3.46
CA LYS A 41 6.39 8.29 2.05
C LYS A 41 6.11 7.08 1.15
N GLU A 42 6.62 5.92 1.52
CA GLU A 42 6.60 4.72 0.69
C GLU A 42 6.19 3.48 1.50
N LEU A 43 5.25 2.71 0.97
CA LEU A 43 4.81 1.45 1.56
C LEU A 43 4.89 0.32 0.53
N TYR A 44 5.68 -0.70 0.83
CA TYR A 44 5.87 -1.89 0.00
C TYR A 44 5.35 -3.13 0.72
N LEU A 45 4.43 -3.85 0.10
CA LEU A 45 3.91 -5.14 0.56
C LEU A 45 4.25 -6.21 -0.48
N HIS A 46 5.00 -7.24 -0.08
CA HIS A 46 5.36 -8.35 -0.95
C HIS A 46 4.64 -9.63 -0.55
N ARG A 47 4.19 -10.38 -1.57
CA ARG A 47 3.47 -11.65 -1.44
C ARG A 47 2.19 -11.53 -0.61
N ALA A 48 1.41 -10.47 -0.87
CA ALA A 48 0.19 -10.17 -0.13
C ALA A 48 -0.95 -11.17 -0.42
N GLY A 49 -1.64 -11.61 0.64
CA GLY A 49 -2.79 -12.50 0.56
C GLY A 49 -4.03 -11.83 -0.08
N LYS A 50 -4.95 -12.65 -0.58
CA LYS A 50 -6.19 -12.18 -1.23
C LYS A 50 -7.15 -11.39 -0.32
N HIS A 51 -7.03 -11.59 1.00
CA HIS A 51 -7.89 -10.96 2.00
C HIS A 51 -7.32 -9.66 2.57
N LEU A 52 -6.13 -9.25 2.13
CA LEU A 52 -5.50 -8.03 2.64
C LEU A 52 -6.46 -6.84 2.50
N SER A 53 -6.65 -6.16 3.62
CA SER A 53 -7.36 -4.89 3.72
C SER A 53 -6.39 -3.81 4.18
N LEU A 54 -6.54 -2.61 3.63
CA LEU A 54 -5.77 -1.45 4.07
C LEU A 54 -6.60 -0.66 5.10
N PRO A 55 -5.99 -0.26 6.23
CA PRO A 55 -6.57 0.74 7.12
C PRO A 55 -6.49 2.12 6.45
N ASP A 56 -6.86 3.17 7.19
CA ASP A 56 -6.55 4.54 6.80
C ASP A 56 -5.03 4.71 6.71
N LEU A 57 -4.57 5.21 5.56
CA LEU A 57 -3.16 5.44 5.29
C LEU A 57 -2.74 6.82 5.79
N PRO A 58 -1.48 7.00 6.20
CA PRO A 58 -1.00 8.32 6.63
C PRO A 58 -1.02 9.30 5.46
N SER A 59 -1.34 10.57 5.73
CA SER A 59 -1.45 11.62 4.72
C SER A 59 -0.12 11.96 4.02
N SER A 60 1.00 11.58 4.62
CA SER A 60 2.34 11.71 4.06
C SER A 60 2.67 10.66 3.00
N LEU A 61 1.89 9.57 2.93
CA LEU A 61 2.14 8.48 1.99
C LEU A 61 1.97 8.96 0.56
N LYS A 62 2.96 8.67 -0.27
CA LYS A 62 2.98 9.05 -1.69
C LYS A 62 2.94 7.84 -2.60
N GLU A 63 3.56 6.75 -2.17
CA GLU A 63 3.75 5.56 -2.98
C GLU A 63 3.30 4.30 -2.23
N LEU A 64 2.40 3.54 -2.86
CA LEU A 64 1.98 2.22 -2.40
C LEU A 64 2.32 1.19 -3.48
N CYS A 65 2.99 0.12 -3.08
CA CYS A 65 3.37 -0.97 -3.97
C CYS A 65 3.03 -2.31 -3.33
N ILE A 66 2.11 -3.06 -3.94
CA ILE A 66 1.72 -4.41 -3.53
C ILE A 66 2.12 -5.36 -4.64
N ARG A 67 3.14 -6.19 -4.41
CA ARG A 67 3.71 -7.10 -5.41
C ARG A 67 3.52 -8.55 -5.03
N GLY A 68 3.40 -9.41 -6.05
CA GLY A 68 3.21 -10.84 -5.87
C GLY A 68 1.92 -11.18 -5.13
N CYS A 69 0.86 -10.39 -5.34
CA CYS A 69 -0.44 -10.61 -4.71
C CYS A 69 -1.38 -11.45 -5.58
N HIS A 70 -2.46 -11.94 -4.97
CA HIS A 70 -3.54 -12.61 -5.69
C HIS A 70 -4.31 -11.66 -6.60
N SER A 71 -4.86 -12.21 -7.69
CA SER A 71 -5.64 -11.44 -8.68
C SER A 71 -6.89 -10.79 -8.09
N GLU A 72 -7.49 -11.42 -7.08
CA GLU A 72 -8.66 -10.90 -6.38
C GLU A 72 -8.32 -9.62 -5.59
N LEU A 73 -7.13 -9.57 -4.99
CA LEU A 73 -6.64 -8.36 -4.31
C LEU A 73 -6.42 -7.24 -5.32
N GLU A 74 -5.79 -7.55 -6.46
CA GLU A 74 -5.58 -6.58 -7.53
C GLU A 74 -6.91 -5.98 -8.01
N LYS A 75 -7.92 -6.82 -8.27
CA LYS A 75 -9.25 -6.36 -8.69
C LYS A 75 -9.92 -5.45 -7.66
N LYS A 76 -9.86 -5.82 -6.38
CA LYS A 76 -10.46 -5.06 -5.26
C LYS A 76 -10.01 -3.60 -5.24
N PHE A 77 -8.73 -3.37 -5.50
CA PHE A 77 -8.13 -2.03 -5.50
C PHE A 77 -8.05 -1.39 -6.89
N SER A 78 -8.36 -2.12 -7.97
CA SER A 78 -8.28 -1.57 -9.34
C SER A 78 -9.63 -1.09 -9.87
N GLU A 79 -10.72 -1.38 -9.16
CA GLU A 79 -12.07 -0.96 -9.51
C GLU A 79 -12.30 0.51 -9.10
N CYS A 80 -12.27 1.41 -10.09
CA CYS A 80 -12.46 2.84 -9.84
C CYS A 80 -13.82 3.09 -9.20
N GLY A 81 -13.82 3.77 -8.05
CA GLY A 81 -15.02 4.06 -7.27
C GLY A 81 -15.32 3.03 -6.19
N SER A 82 -14.56 1.93 -6.08
CA SER A 82 -14.69 1.01 -4.95
C SER A 82 -14.26 1.69 -3.64
N PRO A 83 -14.80 1.27 -2.48
CA PRO A 83 -14.37 1.77 -1.18
C PRO A 83 -12.85 1.62 -0.97
N GLU A 84 -12.27 0.55 -1.48
CA GLU A 84 -10.85 0.26 -1.42
C GLU A 84 -10.01 1.15 -2.32
N TRP A 85 -10.51 1.46 -3.52
CA TRP A 85 -9.86 2.42 -4.40
C TRP A 85 -9.78 3.81 -3.77
N ASN A 86 -10.85 4.25 -3.10
CA ASN A 86 -10.89 5.56 -2.44
C ASN A 86 -9.83 5.71 -1.33
N LYS A 87 -9.39 4.61 -0.72
CA LYS A 87 -8.30 4.61 0.27
C LYS A 87 -6.93 4.89 -0.33
N ILE A 88 -6.76 4.72 -1.63
CA ILE A 88 -5.45 4.80 -2.30
C ILE A 88 -5.41 5.74 -3.51
N SER A 89 -6.58 6.21 -3.98
CA SER A 89 -6.70 7.03 -5.19
C SER A 89 -6.05 8.41 -5.06
N HIS A 90 -5.91 8.92 -3.84
CA HIS A 90 -5.23 10.17 -3.53
C HIS A 90 -3.69 10.06 -3.56
N LEU A 91 -3.15 8.84 -3.58
CA LEU A 91 -1.71 8.60 -3.61
C LEU A 91 -1.13 8.97 -4.98
N ARG A 92 0.11 9.46 -4.99
CA ARG A 92 0.80 9.86 -6.22
C ARG A 92 1.06 8.66 -7.12
N ARG A 93 1.50 7.55 -6.55
CA ARG A 93 1.84 6.31 -7.27
C ARG A 93 1.26 5.12 -6.55
N VAL A 94 0.55 4.27 -7.29
CA VAL A 94 0.00 3.01 -6.80
C VAL A 94 0.37 1.90 -7.79
N GLU A 95 0.98 0.84 -7.27
CA GLU A 95 1.23 -0.41 -7.99
C GLU A 95 0.59 -1.54 -7.20
N ILE A 96 -0.32 -2.30 -7.80
CA ILE A 96 -0.95 -3.46 -7.17
C ILE A 96 -1.01 -4.58 -8.20
N GLY A 97 -0.23 -5.63 -7.96
CA GLY A 97 -0.06 -6.72 -8.92
C GLY A 97 0.44 -6.18 -10.26
N ASN A 98 -0.37 -6.35 -11.31
CA ASN A 98 -0.07 -5.87 -12.66
C ASN A 98 -0.78 -4.54 -13.00
N SER A 99 -1.45 -3.92 -12.03
CA SER A 99 -2.16 -2.66 -12.20
C SER A 99 -1.35 -1.48 -11.67
N TYR A 100 -1.22 -0.44 -12.49
CA TYR A 100 -0.40 0.73 -12.23
C TYR A 100 -1.24 2.00 -12.35
N PHE A 101 -1.12 2.88 -11.36
CA PHE A 101 -1.83 4.15 -11.33
C PHE A 101 -0.90 5.30 -10.91
N ILE A 102 -1.08 6.45 -11.56
CA ILE A 102 -0.41 7.71 -11.23
C ILE A 102 -1.49 8.76 -11.04
N MET A 103 -1.50 9.42 -9.88
CA MET A 103 -2.51 10.44 -9.54
C MET A 103 -3.94 9.95 -9.81
N GLY A 104 -4.25 8.73 -9.40
CA GLY A 104 -5.56 8.09 -9.62
C GLY A 104 -5.86 7.68 -11.07
N LYS A 105 -4.93 7.82 -12.02
CA LYS A 105 -5.13 7.43 -13.43
C LYS A 105 -4.36 6.16 -13.75
N LYS A 106 -5.04 5.18 -14.34
CA LYS A 106 -4.41 3.92 -14.80
C LYS A 106 -3.40 4.21 -15.91
N CYS A 107 -2.24 3.56 -15.85
CA CYS A 107 -1.14 3.75 -16.79
C CYS A 107 -0.37 2.43 -17.05
N SER A 108 0.62 2.47 -17.94
CA SER A 108 1.53 1.34 -18.17
C SER A 108 2.70 1.31 -17.17
N MET A 109 3.25 0.13 -16.94
CA MET A 109 4.44 -0.05 -16.07
C MET A 109 5.61 0.85 -16.49
N GLU A 110 5.84 0.99 -17.79
CA GLU A 110 6.91 1.83 -18.33
C GLU A 110 6.74 3.30 -17.95
N THR A 111 5.49 3.79 -17.99
CA THR A 111 5.17 5.17 -17.60
C THR A 111 5.46 5.39 -16.12
N CYS A 112 5.11 4.43 -15.25
CA CYS A 112 5.43 4.49 -13.82
C CYS A 112 6.93 4.56 -13.54
N ARG A 113 7.74 3.77 -14.26
CA ARG A 113 9.20 3.69 -14.08
C ARG A 113 9.94 4.97 -14.49
N LYS A 114 9.41 5.72 -15.46
CA LYS A 114 10.01 6.98 -15.96
C LYS A 114 9.86 8.17 -15.00
N LEU A 115 9.01 8.06 -13.99
CA LEU A 115 8.72 9.12 -13.01
C LEU A 115 9.52 8.96 -11.71
N ARG A 116 10.61 8.18 -11.71
CA ARG A 116 11.44 7.91 -10.54
C ARG A 116 12.47 9.01 -10.33
#